data_AF-A0L6L6-F1
#
_entry.id   AF-A0L6L6-F1
#
_cell.length_a   1.000
_cell.length_b   1.000
_cell.length_c   1.000
_cell.angle_alpha   90.00
_cell.angle_beta   90.00
_cell.angle_gamma   90.00
#
_symmetry.space_group_name_H-M   'P 1'
#
loop_
_entity.id
_entity.type
_entity.pdbx_description
1 polymer ?
#
loop_
_entity_poly.entity_id
_entity_poly.type
_entity_poly.pdbx_seq_one_letter_code
_entity_poly.pdbx_strand_id
1 'polypeptide(L)' 'MSEELLKNLQGMTPASIVKLEKLKGELESLHQLMLNTEGMSQDEIEGRIRQFRDKEQQVKAFLAALGLLPS' A
#
# COMPACT_ATOMS: atom_id res chain seq x y z
N MET A 1 12.40 -12.63 -13.77
CA MET A 1 12.64 -11.49 -12.86
C MET A 1 13.59 -10.56 -13.60
N SER A 2 13.20 -9.30 -13.87
CA SER A 2 14.04 -8.39 -14.68
C SER A 2 15.28 -7.93 -13.90
N GLU A 3 16.41 -7.74 -14.59
CA GLU A 3 17.67 -7.26 -13.99
C GLU A 3 17.50 -5.89 -13.29
N GLU A 4 16.58 -5.07 -13.78
CA GLU A 4 16.22 -3.77 -13.22
C GLU A 4 15.57 -3.89 -11.83
N LEU A 5 14.71 -4.90 -11.64
CA LEU A 5 14.06 -5.18 -10.35
C LEU A 5 15.10 -5.64 -9.31
N LEU A 6 16.07 -6.46 -9.72
CA LEU A 6 17.18 -6.88 -8.87
C LEU A 6 18.08 -5.71 -8.45
N LYS A 7 18.36 -4.78 -9.37
CA LYS A 7 19.15 -3.57 -9.08
C LYS A 7 18.42 -2.62 -8.13
N ASN A 8 17.11 -2.47 -8.29
CA ASN A 8 16.28 -1.63 -7.42
C ASN A 8 16.13 -2.24 -6.01
N LEU A 9 16.07 -3.57 -5.91
CA LEU A 9 16.10 -4.29 -4.63
C LEU A 9 17.46 -4.16 -3.92
N GLN A 10 18.59 -4.13 -4.65
CA GLN A 10 19.92 -3.89 -4.08
C GLN A 10 20.08 -2.48 -3.49
N GLY A 11 19.30 -1.51 -3.95
CA GLY A 11 19.27 -0.14 -3.42
C GLY A 11 18.36 0.06 -2.20
N MET A 12 17.64 -0.97 -1.75
CA MET A 12 16.74 -0.85 -0.60
C MET A 12 17.51 -0.71 0.71
N THR A 13 17.36 0.45 1.34
CA THR A 13 17.85 0.66 2.71
C THR A 13 16.93 -0.06 3.72
N PRO A 14 17.45 -0.41 4.92
CA PRO A 14 16.62 -0.94 6.00
C PRO A 14 15.41 -0.04 6.34
N ALA A 15 15.57 1.28 6.26
CA ALA A 15 14.47 2.23 6.50
C ALA A 15 13.34 2.08 5.46
N SER A 16 13.68 1.84 4.19
CA SER A 16 12.70 1.59 3.14
C SER A 16 11.95 0.27 3.35
N ILE A 17 12.63 -0.77 3.85
CA ILE A 17 12.01 -2.06 4.18
C ILE A 17 11.00 -1.88 5.32
N VAL A 18 11.41 -1.24 6.43
CA VAL A 18 10.52 -0.97 7.58
C VAL A 18 9.30 -0.15 7.15
N LYS A 19 9.49 0.85 6.29
CA LYS A 19 8.38 1.64 5.75
C LYS A 19 7.43 0.81 4.88
N LEU A 20 7.96 -0.10 4.06
CA LEU A 20 7.16 -1.03 3.25
C LEU A 20 6.34 -1.99 4.12
N GLU A 21 6.94 -2.56 5.16
CA GLU A 21 6.24 -3.43 6.10
C GLU A 21 5.11 -2.70 6.83
N LYS A 22 5.37 -1.45 7.27
CA LYS A 22 4.33 -0.61 7.88
C LYS A 22 3.18 -0.33 6.91
N LEU A 23 3.49 0.06 5.68
CA LEU A 23 2.48 0.32 4.65
C LEU A 23 1.66 -0.93 4.32
N LYS A 24 2.30 -2.10 4.26
CA LYS A 24 1.63 -3.39 4.07
C LYS A 24 0.65 -3.67 5.22
N GLY A 25 1.10 -3.53 6.48
CA GLY A 25 0.24 -3.78 7.64
C GLY A 25 -0.96 -2.83 7.72
N GLU A 26 -0.76 -1.54 7.39
CA GLU A 26 -1.86 -0.57 7.30
C GLU A 26 -2.88 -0.94 6.21
N LEU A 27 -2.40 -1.40 5.05
CA LEU A 27 -3.27 -1.81 3.94
C LEU A 27 -4.05 -3.09 4.28
N GLU A 28 -3.40 -4.08 4.90
CA GLU A 28 -4.05 -5.30 5.37
C GLU A 28 -5.12 -4.99 6.41
N SER A 29 -4.84 -4.09 7.35
CA SER A 29 -5.82 -3.63 8.35
C SER A 29 -7.03 -2.96 7.70
N LEU A 30 -6.81 -2.04 6.76
CA LEU A 30 -7.90 -1.39 6.02
C LEU A 30 -8.70 -2.39 5.19
N HIS A 31 -8.05 -3.38 4.57
CA HIS A 31 -8.72 -4.43 3.83
C HIS A 31 -9.61 -5.28 4.74
N GLN A 32 -9.13 -5.68 5.92
CA GLN A 32 -9.95 -6.39 6.90
C GLN A 32 -11.16 -5.57 7.36
N LEU A 33 -11.00 -4.26 7.54
CA LEU A 33 -12.11 -3.36 7.84
C LEU A 33 -13.13 -3.27 6.69
N MET A 34 -12.71 -3.41 5.43
CA MET A 34 -13.64 -3.47 4.30
C MET A 34 -14.38 -4.81 4.18
N LEU A 35 -13.87 -5.91 4.76
CA LEU A 35 -14.57 -7.19 4.77
C LEU A 35 -15.75 -7.21 5.75
N ASN A 36 -15.79 -6.29 6.71
CA ASN A 36 -16.86 -6.17 7.68
C ASN A 36 -17.59 -4.82 7.55
N THR A 37 -18.52 -4.77 6.60
CA THR A 37 -19.39 -3.61 6.33
C THR A 37 -20.84 -3.82 6.77
N GLU A 38 -21.13 -4.93 7.45
CA GLU A 38 -22.49 -5.23 7.90
C GLU A 38 -22.91 -4.23 9.00
N GLY A 39 -24.11 -3.64 8.85
CA GLY A 39 -24.62 -2.63 9.78
C GLY A 39 -24.01 -1.22 9.61
N MET A 40 -23.10 -1.02 8.65
CA MET A 40 -22.56 0.30 8.34
C MET A 40 -23.49 1.09 7.41
N SER A 41 -23.54 2.40 7.59
CA SER A 41 -24.17 3.31 6.63
C SER A 41 -23.36 3.41 5.34
N GLN A 42 -24.02 3.82 4.26
CA GLN A 42 -23.37 4.03 2.96
C GLN A 42 -22.24 5.07 3.06
N ASP A 43 -22.44 6.16 3.81
CA ASP A 43 -21.43 7.20 4.00
C ASP A 43 -20.16 6.68 4.68
N GLU A 44 -20.31 5.78 5.65
CA GLU A 44 -19.17 5.17 6.34
C GLU A 44 -18.42 4.19 5.42
N ILE A 45 -19.15 3.42 4.61
CA ILE A 45 -18.55 2.53 3.60
C ILE A 45 -17.77 3.36 2.57
N GLU A 46 -18.35 4.45 2.06
CA GLU A 46 -17.68 5.37 1.15
C GLU A 46 -16.44 6.02 1.78
N GLY A 47 -16.53 6.39 3.06
CA GLY A 47 -15.40 6.86 3.86
C GLY A 47 -14.25 5.84 3.91
N ARG A 48 -14.55 4.57 4.19
CA ARG A 48 -13.56 3.47 4.21
C ARG A 48 -12.95 3.22 2.84
N ILE A 49 -13.75 3.23 1.77
CA ILE A 49 -13.26 3.07 0.40
C ILE A 49 -12.29 4.20 0.03
N ARG A 50 -12.60 5.46 0.41
CA ARG A 50 -11.69 6.59 0.20
C ARG A 50 -10.36 6.37 0.93
N GLN A 51 -10.41 6.02 2.21
CA GLN A 51 -9.20 5.74 3.01
C GLN A 51 -8.36 4.61 2.41
N PHE A 52 -8.99 3.54 1.94
CA PHE A 52 -8.31 2.43 1.29
C PHE A 52 -7.60 2.88 0.00
N ARG A 53 -8.30 3.62 -0.87
CA ARG A 53 -7.73 4.14 -2.13
C ARG A 53 -6.57 5.12 -1.88
N ASP A 54 -6.70 6.00 -0.90
CA ASP A 54 -5.64 6.94 -0.53
C ASP A 54 -4.39 6.18 -0.04
N LYS A 55 -4.59 5.11 0.73
CA LYS A 55 -3.48 4.26 1.18
C LYS A 55 -2.85 3.49 0.01
N GLU A 56 -3.64 2.94 -0.91
CA GLU A 56 -3.14 2.30 -2.13
C GLU A 56 -2.29 3.26 -2.96
N GLN A 57 -2.72 4.52 -3.10
CA GLN A 57 -1.94 5.53 -3.81
C GLN A 57 -0.61 5.83 -3.12
N GLN A 58 -0.60 5.94 -1.78
CA GLN A 58 0.64 6.10 -1.01
C GLN A 58 1.61 4.93 -1.21
N VAL A 59 1.09 3.70 -1.21
CA VAL A 59 1.89 2.49 -1.47
C VAL A 59 2.47 2.54 -2.89
N LYS A 60 1.65 2.84 -3.90
CA LYS A 60 2.09 2.96 -5.29
C LYS A 60 3.15 4.05 -5.46
N ALA A 61 2.93 5.22 -4.88
CA ALA A 61 3.91 6.31 -4.93
C ALA A 61 5.23 5.91 -4.27
N PHE A 62 5.18 5.20 -3.14
CA PHE A 62 6.38 4.72 -2.47
C PHE A 62 7.13 3.65 -3.29
N LEU A 63 6.41 2.69 -3.86
CA LEU A 63 6.98 1.67 -4.75
C LEU A 63 7.58 2.28 -6.02
N ALA A 64 6.92 3.28 -6.62
CA ALA A 64 7.44 4.02 -7.77
C ALA A 64 8.71 4.79 -7.41
N ALA A 65 8.77 5.43 -6.23
CA ALA A 65 9.97 6.10 -5.75
C ALA A 65 11.15 5.13 -5.52
N LEU A 66 10.86 3.84 -5.28
CA LEU A 66 11.85 2.77 -5.20
C LEU A 66 12.18 2.14 -6.57
N GLY A 67 11.55 2.58 -7.66
CA GLY A 67 11.71 1.98 -8.99
C GLY A 67 11.08 0.59 -9.11
N LEU A 68 10.18 0.20 -8.20
CA LEU A 68 9.55 -1.12 -8.17
C LEU A 68 8.20 -1.18 -8.89
N LEU A 69 7.72 -0.04 -9.40
CA LEU A 69 6.56 0.03 -10.30
C LEU A 69 7.00 0.63 -11.64
N PRO A 70 6.57 0.04 -12.77
CA PRO A 70 6.74 0.69 -14.06
C PRO A 70 5.92 1.98 -14.10
N SER A 71 6.54 3.03 -14.64
CA SER A 71 5.92 4.32 -14.96
C SER A 71 4.86 4.20 -16.04
#